data_AF-A0A7Y0XW50-F1
#
_entry.id   AF-A0A7Y0XW50-F1
#
_cell.length_a   1.000
_cell.length_b   1.000
_cell.length_c   1.000
_cell.angle_alpha   90.00
_cell.angle_beta   90.00
_cell.angle_gamma   90.00
#
_symmetry.space_group_name_H-M   'P 1'
#
loop_
_entity.id
_entity.type
_entity.pdbx_description
1 polymer ?
#
loop_
_entity_poly.entity_id
_entity_poly.type
_entity_poly.pdbx_seq_one_letter_code
_entity_poly.pdbx_strand_id
1 'polypeptide(L)'
;MMCTLGVIPHHYLFKTRDLWQNSGQNEVVVEKGDCFRYIGVQGHAHPNEKGLNSGINNAGLAVAITFVDRVTLEDALASKTPRGVLVEDILGHCRTMVEAVQRFISYWNSPLVGGNIVIATPEGGVTIEQLHPLSALEWHSEHPVVRTNHFVNLNADIHVLNELQDTFDWYQRNSRDRYRRTEELLGEEVFDVSSIQMLLSDHEGDHPICSHSGNLVTRSAAIYDLERLELHYHSGSPCNNKWKTFTLS
;
A
#
# COMPACT_ATOMS: atom_id res chain seq x y z
N MET A 1 8.51 -8.48 1.68
CA MET A 1 7.09 -8.05 1.79
C MET A 1 6.60 -7.79 0.39
N MET A 2 5.38 -8.20 0.07
CA MET A 2 4.67 -7.70 -1.11
C MET A 2 3.31 -7.13 -0.71
N CYS A 3 2.73 -6.31 -1.57
CA CYS A 3 1.41 -5.74 -1.43
C CYS A 3 0.75 -5.68 -2.81
N THR A 4 -0.57 -5.70 -2.83
CA THR A 4 -1.39 -5.24 -3.96
C THR A 4 -2.22 -4.09 -3.42
N LEU A 5 -2.17 -2.94 -4.08
CA LEU A 5 -2.96 -1.74 -3.79
C LEU A 5 -3.90 -1.48 -4.96
N GLY A 6 -5.09 -0.97 -4.67
CA GLY A 6 -5.94 -0.38 -5.68
C GLY A 6 -6.70 0.83 -5.15
N VAL A 7 -7.02 1.74 -6.05
CA VAL A 7 -7.88 2.89 -5.81
C VAL A 7 -9.05 2.80 -6.76
N ILE A 8 -10.25 3.00 -6.23
CA ILE A 8 -11.43 3.36 -7.00
C ILE A 8 -11.68 4.84 -6.70
N PRO A 9 -11.44 5.75 -7.66
CA PRO A 9 -11.50 7.19 -7.42
C PRO A 9 -12.76 7.61 -6.68
N HIS A 10 -12.61 8.57 -5.76
CA HIS A 10 -13.68 9.12 -4.91
C HIS A 10 -14.26 8.18 -3.85
N HIS A 11 -14.08 6.86 -3.97
CA HIS A 11 -14.80 5.90 -3.13
C HIS A 11 -13.89 5.10 -2.20
N TYR A 12 -12.86 4.45 -2.74
CA TYR A 12 -12.11 3.45 -1.99
C TYR A 12 -10.62 3.48 -2.26
N LEU A 13 -9.84 3.25 -1.21
CA LEU A 13 -8.46 2.77 -1.29
C LEU A 13 -8.40 1.39 -0.64
N PHE A 14 -7.77 0.41 -1.27
CA PHE A 14 -7.69 -0.92 -0.71
C PHE A 14 -6.31 -1.54 -0.89
N LYS A 15 -6.02 -2.56 -0.08
CA LYS A 15 -4.76 -3.29 -0.15
C LYS A 15 -4.78 -4.68 0.43
N THR A 16 -3.89 -5.53 -0.08
CA THR A 16 -3.34 -6.69 0.64
C THR A 16 -1.93 -6.42 1.12
N ARG A 17 -1.51 -7.15 2.15
CA ARG A 17 -0.11 -7.21 2.57
C ARG A 17 0.33 -8.65 2.76
N ASP A 18 1.38 -9.01 2.04
CA ASP A 18 1.99 -10.32 2.04
C ASP A 18 3.36 -10.27 2.73
N LEU A 19 3.54 -11.17 3.67
CA LEU A 19 4.75 -11.25 4.49
C LEU A 19 5.40 -12.61 4.35
N TRP A 20 6.72 -12.63 4.44
CA TRP A 20 7.48 -13.87 4.49
C TRP A 20 7.08 -14.64 5.76
N GLN A 21 6.96 -15.97 5.72
CA GLN A 21 6.48 -16.76 6.87
C GLN A 21 7.22 -16.47 8.17
N ASN A 22 8.53 -16.17 8.08
CA ASN A 22 9.42 -15.90 9.20
C ASN A 22 9.59 -14.41 9.54
N SER A 23 8.91 -13.51 8.83
CA SER A 23 8.94 -12.08 9.17
C SER A 23 8.03 -11.77 10.35
N GLY A 24 8.39 -10.74 11.13
CA GLY A 24 7.64 -10.34 12.33
C GLY A 24 6.15 -10.16 12.05
N GLN A 25 5.30 -10.77 12.87
CA GLN A 25 3.86 -10.93 12.58
C GLN A 25 2.96 -9.87 13.23
N ASN A 26 3.51 -8.74 13.66
CA ASN A 26 2.71 -7.77 14.39
C ASN A 26 2.13 -6.74 13.42
N GLU A 27 0.85 -6.95 13.06
CA GLU A 27 -0.01 -5.91 12.53
C GLU A 27 -1.12 -5.60 13.52
N VAL A 28 -1.27 -4.32 13.82
CA VAL A 28 -2.31 -3.80 14.70
C VAL A 28 -3.00 -2.64 14.02
N VAL A 29 -4.34 -2.65 14.11
CA VAL A 29 -5.12 -1.45 13.80
C VAL A 29 -4.92 -0.49 14.96
N VAL A 30 -4.51 0.74 14.66
CA VAL A 30 -4.31 1.80 15.63
C VAL A 30 -5.24 2.95 15.31
N GLU A 31 -5.68 3.63 16.35
CA GLU A 31 -6.33 4.93 16.25
C GLU A 31 -5.44 5.93 16.98
N LYS A 32 -5.11 7.03 16.31
CA LYS A 32 -4.28 8.11 16.86
C LYS A 32 -4.88 9.45 16.44
N GLY A 33 -4.38 10.53 17.03
CA GLY A 33 -4.76 11.88 16.65
C GLY A 33 -3.61 12.85 16.86
N ASP A 34 -3.48 13.76 15.90
CA ASP A 34 -2.65 14.97 16.01
C ASP A 34 -3.53 16.17 15.59
N CYS A 35 -3.25 16.81 14.44
CA CYS A 35 -4.15 17.80 13.85
C CYS A 35 -5.42 17.14 13.28
N PHE A 36 -5.30 15.90 12.79
CA PHE A 36 -6.42 15.05 12.36
C PHE A 36 -6.40 13.72 13.13
N ARG A 37 -7.61 13.19 13.43
CA ARG A 37 -7.76 11.82 13.95
C ARG A 37 -7.66 10.85 12.78
N TYR A 38 -7.00 9.72 12.99
CA TYR A 38 -6.87 8.70 11.95
C TYR A 38 -6.89 7.28 12.51
N ILE A 39 -7.41 6.37 11.69
CA ILE A 39 -7.29 4.92 11.87
C ILE A 39 -6.32 4.38 10.84
N GLY A 40 -5.40 3.53 11.28
CA GLY A 40 -4.32 3.02 10.44
C GLY A 40 -3.92 1.60 10.79
N VAL A 41 -3.23 0.96 9.85
CA VAL A 41 -2.60 -0.35 10.06
C VAL A 41 -1.13 -0.12 10.31
N GLN A 42 -0.72 -0.29 11.56
CA GLN A 42 0.69 -0.32 11.95
C GLN A 42 1.18 -1.76 11.81
N GLY A 43 2.20 -1.97 10.99
CA GLY A 43 2.69 -3.31 10.71
C GLY A 43 4.17 -3.30 10.36
N HIS A 44 4.92 -4.24 10.93
CA HIS A 44 6.38 -4.29 10.79
C HIS A 44 6.82 -5.60 10.15
N ALA A 45 7.27 -5.59 8.89
CA ALA A 45 7.95 -6.74 8.28
C ALA A 45 9.38 -6.89 8.79
N HIS A 46 9.93 -5.82 9.36
CA HIS A 46 11.27 -5.77 9.93
C HIS A 46 11.25 -4.94 11.23
N PRO A 47 12.04 -5.29 12.27
CA PRO A 47 12.04 -4.57 13.55
C PRO A 47 12.35 -3.06 13.44
N ASN A 48 13.12 -2.66 12.43
CA ASN A 48 13.48 -1.25 12.18
C ASN A 48 12.43 -0.49 11.36
N GLU A 49 11.40 -1.16 10.84
CA GLU A 49 10.31 -0.48 10.15
C GLU A 49 9.54 0.36 11.18
N LYS A 50 9.12 1.59 10.82
CA LYS A 50 8.39 2.49 11.72
C LYS A 50 7.21 3.14 11.00
N GLY A 51 6.25 3.58 11.80
CA GLY A 51 5.04 4.26 11.35
C GLY A 51 3.99 3.34 10.75
N LEU A 52 3.11 3.91 9.92
CA LEU A 52 1.95 3.22 9.35
C LEU A 52 2.21 2.64 7.98
N ASN A 53 1.65 1.46 7.69
CA ASN A 53 1.64 0.93 6.34
C ASN A 53 0.46 1.47 5.51
N SER A 54 -0.61 1.89 6.16
CA SER A 54 -1.73 2.59 5.54
C SER A 54 -2.69 3.15 6.60
N GLY A 55 -3.60 4.03 6.19
CA GLY A 55 -4.66 4.55 7.05
C GLY A 55 -5.60 5.51 6.32
N ILE A 56 -6.59 5.99 7.05
CA ILE A 56 -7.52 7.06 6.67
C ILE A 56 -7.68 8.01 7.85
N ASN A 57 -7.83 9.31 7.57
CA ASN A 57 -8.09 10.32 8.59
C ASN A 57 -9.51 10.91 8.51
N ASN A 58 -9.91 11.65 9.53
CA ASN A 58 -11.25 12.23 9.65
C ASN A 58 -11.49 13.44 8.71
N ALA A 59 -10.54 13.73 7.82
CA ALA A 59 -10.71 14.64 6.70
C ALA A 59 -11.06 13.91 5.39
N GLY A 60 -11.13 12.58 5.39
CA GLY A 60 -11.37 11.78 4.18
C GLY A 60 -10.11 11.50 3.36
N LEU A 61 -8.92 11.72 3.91
CA LEU A 61 -7.67 11.42 3.24
C LEU A 61 -7.16 10.03 3.66
N ALA A 62 -7.02 9.14 2.69
CA ALA A 62 -6.45 7.81 2.87
C ALA A 62 -5.08 7.68 2.19
N VAL A 63 -4.19 6.89 2.79
CA VAL A 63 -2.83 6.62 2.29
C VAL A 63 -2.51 5.15 2.44
N ALA A 64 -1.85 4.56 1.44
CA ALA A 64 -1.27 3.21 1.53
C ALA A 64 0.07 3.14 0.81
N ILE A 65 0.96 2.26 1.28
CA ILE A 65 2.30 2.11 0.71
C ILE A 65 2.65 0.67 0.33
N THR A 66 3.50 0.52 -0.70
CA THR A 66 4.22 -0.73 -1.00
C THR A 66 5.73 -0.56 -0.82
N PHE A 67 6.49 -1.63 -1.05
CA PHE A 67 7.95 -1.61 -1.04
C PHE A 67 8.49 -1.90 -2.44
N VAL A 68 9.35 -1.01 -2.94
CA VAL A 68 10.10 -1.14 -4.20
C VAL A 68 11.44 -0.43 -4.03
N ASP A 69 12.54 -1.16 -3.92
CA ASP A 69 13.88 -0.58 -3.76
C ASP A 69 14.94 -1.43 -4.51
N ARG A 70 16.14 -0.88 -4.66
CA ARG A 70 17.29 -1.56 -5.30
C ARG A 70 18.01 -2.53 -4.37
N VAL A 71 17.68 -2.47 -3.09
CA VAL A 71 18.29 -3.29 -2.03
C VAL A 71 17.17 -3.96 -1.22
N THR A 72 17.54 -4.86 -0.31
CA THR A 72 16.55 -5.50 0.55
C THR A 72 15.88 -4.47 1.48
N LEU A 73 14.73 -4.83 2.06
CA LEU A 73 14.06 -3.95 3.03
C LEU A 73 14.98 -3.65 4.24
N GLU A 74 15.74 -4.65 4.69
CA GLU A 74 16.69 -4.50 5.80
C GLU A 74 17.79 -3.48 5.47
N ASP A 75 18.46 -3.63 4.32
CA ASP A 75 19.53 -2.72 3.88
C ASP A 75 19.01 -1.31 3.66
N ALA A 76 17.80 -1.18 3.10
CA ALA A 76 17.20 0.11 2.89
C ALA A 76 16.87 0.78 4.24
N LEU A 77 16.30 0.05 5.20
CA LEU A 77 16.03 0.57 6.55
C LEU A 77 17.30 0.90 7.35
N ALA A 78 18.45 0.31 7.02
CA ALA A 78 19.73 0.64 7.66
C ALA A 78 20.26 2.03 7.27
N SER A 79 19.82 2.58 6.13
CA SER A 79 20.37 3.82 5.55
C SER A 79 19.34 4.88 5.19
N LYS A 80 18.04 4.52 5.19
CA LYS A 80 16.94 5.37 4.74
C LYS A 80 15.83 5.46 5.79
N THR A 81 15.11 6.57 5.77
CA THR A 81 13.94 6.82 6.62
C THR A 81 12.77 5.91 6.19
N PRO A 82 12.14 5.18 7.13
CA PRO A 82 10.98 4.34 6.83
C PRO A 82 9.82 5.14 6.22
N ARG A 83 9.23 4.63 5.13
CA ARG A 83 8.08 5.26 4.46
C ARG A 83 6.88 5.48 5.38
N GLY A 84 6.68 4.57 6.35
CA GLY A 84 5.52 4.65 7.25
C GLY A 84 5.51 5.89 8.14
N VAL A 85 6.67 6.54 8.35
CA VAL A 85 6.75 7.83 9.04
C VAL A 85 6.07 8.92 8.21
N LEU A 86 6.28 8.95 6.90
CA LEU A 86 5.60 9.89 6.01
C LEU A 86 4.09 9.61 5.96
N VAL A 87 3.66 8.35 6.01
CA VAL A 87 2.24 7.99 6.08
C VAL A 87 1.60 8.55 7.34
N GLU A 88 2.23 8.38 8.51
CA GLU A 88 1.75 8.99 9.77
C GLU A 88 1.71 10.52 9.70
N ASP A 89 2.75 11.13 9.13
CA ASP A 89 2.83 12.59 9.01
C ASP A 89 1.73 13.16 8.09
N ILE A 90 1.46 12.52 6.95
CA ILE A 90 0.36 12.88 6.05
C ILE A 90 -0.99 12.73 6.76
N LEU A 91 -1.26 11.55 7.36
CA LEU A 91 -2.55 11.30 8.00
C LEU A 91 -2.81 12.21 9.20
N GLY A 92 -1.77 12.54 9.96
CA GLY A 92 -1.85 13.41 11.14
C GLY A 92 -2.00 14.89 10.82
N HIS A 93 -1.53 15.36 9.65
CA HIS A 93 -1.37 16.80 9.38
C HIS A 93 -1.99 17.31 8.06
N CYS A 94 -2.46 16.43 7.17
CA CYS A 94 -3.00 16.83 5.87
C CYS A 94 -4.50 16.56 5.79
N ARG A 95 -5.25 17.54 5.31
CA ARG A 95 -6.67 17.44 4.95
C ARG A 95 -6.85 17.15 3.47
N THR A 96 -6.01 17.75 2.64
CA THR A 96 -6.19 17.79 1.19
C THR A 96 -5.06 17.09 0.45
N MET A 97 -5.33 16.71 -0.80
CA MET A 97 -4.33 16.15 -1.70
C MET A 97 -3.12 17.09 -1.89
N VAL A 98 -3.38 18.39 -2.01
CA VAL A 98 -2.32 19.42 -2.17
C VAL A 98 -1.39 19.44 -0.96
N GLU A 99 -1.95 19.44 0.26
CA GLU A 99 -1.14 19.40 1.49
C GLU A 99 -0.34 18.10 1.60
N ALA A 100 -0.91 16.96 1.20
CA ALA A 100 -0.22 15.68 1.24
C ALA A 100 0.95 15.60 0.24
N VAL A 101 0.77 16.13 -0.97
CA VAL A 101 1.86 16.23 -1.97
C VAL A 101 2.93 17.22 -1.48
N GLN A 102 2.55 18.37 -0.93
CA GLN A 102 3.50 19.31 -0.31
C GLN A 102 4.28 18.66 0.83
N ARG A 103 3.61 17.83 1.64
CA ARG A 103 4.25 17.08 2.71
C ARG A 103 5.24 16.05 2.16
N PHE A 104 4.90 15.32 1.11
CA PHE A 104 5.88 14.45 0.43
C PHE A 104 7.09 15.25 -0.07
N ILE A 105 6.87 16.42 -0.69
CA ILE A 105 7.95 17.29 -1.19
C ILE A 105 8.86 17.78 -0.05
N SER A 106 8.34 18.02 1.16
CA SER A 106 9.20 18.41 2.29
C SER A 106 10.20 17.31 2.70
N TYR A 107 9.96 16.06 2.31
CA TYR A 107 10.88 14.94 2.50
C TYR A 107 11.86 14.75 1.34
N TRP A 108 11.87 15.62 0.31
CA TRP A 108 12.70 15.45 -0.89
C TRP A 108 14.18 15.18 -0.60
N ASN A 109 14.75 15.91 0.36
CA ASN A 109 16.15 15.78 0.76
C ASN A 109 16.39 14.67 1.79
N SER A 110 15.34 14.00 2.26
CA SER A 110 15.44 12.84 3.15
C SER A 110 15.49 11.57 2.30
N PRO A 111 16.47 10.68 2.49
CA PRO A 111 16.50 9.41 1.79
C PRO A 111 15.37 8.53 2.34
N LEU A 112 14.21 8.54 1.70
CA LEU A 112 13.10 7.65 2.02
C LEU A 112 13.35 6.26 1.41
N VAL A 113 12.97 5.21 2.14
CA VAL A 113 12.95 3.83 1.59
C VAL A 113 12.01 3.82 0.36
N GLY A 114 12.40 3.20 -0.75
CA GLY A 114 11.64 3.27 -2.01
C GLY A 114 10.31 2.49 -2.00
N GLY A 115 9.36 2.90 -2.84
CA GLY A 115 8.06 2.23 -2.97
C GLY A 115 7.02 3.09 -3.68
N ASN A 116 5.81 2.54 -3.78
CA ASN A 116 4.64 3.29 -4.21
C ASN A 116 3.93 3.85 -2.97
N ILE A 117 3.57 5.13 -3.01
CA ILE A 117 2.73 5.81 -2.03
C ILE A 117 1.46 6.22 -2.76
N VAL A 118 0.33 5.68 -2.36
CA VAL A 118 -0.96 5.94 -2.98
C VAL A 118 -1.80 6.73 -2.00
N ILE A 119 -2.28 7.89 -2.42
CA ILE A 119 -3.11 8.81 -1.63
C ILE A 119 -4.45 8.96 -2.35
N ALA A 120 -5.55 8.90 -1.61
CA ALA A 120 -6.90 9.06 -2.14
C ALA A 120 -7.74 9.96 -1.22
N THR A 121 -8.57 10.79 -1.84
CA THR A 121 -9.58 11.64 -1.19
C THR A 121 -10.89 11.58 -2.00
N PRO A 122 -12.01 12.12 -1.48
CA PRO A 122 -13.26 12.20 -2.23
C PRO A 122 -13.16 13.01 -3.54
N GLU A 123 -12.13 13.84 -3.71
CA GLU A 123 -11.90 14.62 -4.94
C GLU A 123 -11.03 13.89 -5.98
N GLY A 124 -10.47 12.72 -5.65
CA GLY A 124 -9.59 11.93 -6.51
C GLY A 124 -8.33 11.51 -5.76
N GLY A 125 -7.22 11.27 -6.45
CA GLY A 125 -5.97 11.00 -5.76
C GLY A 125 -4.70 11.07 -6.59
N VAL A 126 -3.61 10.68 -5.94
CA VAL A 126 -2.28 10.64 -6.56
C VAL A 126 -1.54 9.37 -6.16
N THR A 127 -0.81 8.79 -7.11
CA THR A 127 0.23 7.81 -6.84
C THR A 127 1.59 8.47 -6.98
N ILE A 128 2.44 8.29 -5.98
CA ILE A 128 3.82 8.76 -5.95
C ILE A 128 4.71 7.51 -5.95
N GLU A 129 5.43 7.32 -7.04
CA GLU A 129 6.45 6.28 -7.17
C GLU A 129 7.78 6.88 -6.76
N GLN A 130 8.40 6.38 -5.69
CA GLN A 130 9.59 6.98 -5.10
C GLN A 130 10.74 5.98 -5.04
N LEU A 131 11.90 6.39 -5.58
CA LEU A 131 13.19 5.75 -5.38
C LEU A 131 14.26 6.83 -5.25
N HIS A 132 14.53 7.25 -4.01
CA HIS A 132 15.36 8.44 -3.76
C HIS A 132 16.66 8.48 -4.59
N PRO A 133 16.97 9.62 -5.25
CA PRO A 133 16.23 10.90 -5.25
C PRO A 133 15.18 11.02 -6.36
N LEU A 134 14.80 9.94 -7.02
CA LEU A 134 13.87 9.94 -8.14
C LEU A 134 12.42 9.76 -7.69
N SER A 135 11.51 10.45 -8.37
CA SER A 135 10.06 10.30 -8.16
C SER A 135 9.28 10.42 -9.46
N ALA A 136 8.16 9.73 -9.57
CA ALA A 136 7.12 9.97 -10.59
C ALA A 136 5.75 10.13 -9.92
N LEU A 137 4.90 10.99 -10.46
CA LEU A 137 3.55 11.23 -9.97
C LEU A 137 2.52 10.87 -11.05
N GLU A 138 1.43 10.24 -10.65
CA GLU A 138 0.25 10.00 -11.47
C GLU A 138 -0.99 10.44 -10.71
N TRP A 139 -1.77 11.34 -11.31
CA TRP A 139 -3.05 11.78 -10.78
C TRP A 139 -4.18 10.88 -11.28
N HIS A 140 -5.09 10.51 -10.39
CA HIS A 140 -6.20 9.63 -10.69
C HIS A 140 -7.53 10.25 -10.27
N SER A 141 -8.41 10.48 -11.24
CA SER A 141 -9.72 11.12 -11.00
C SER A 141 -10.89 10.39 -11.68
N GLU A 142 -10.64 9.46 -12.58
CA GLU A 142 -11.70 8.88 -13.42
C GLU A 142 -11.69 7.36 -13.46
N HIS A 143 -10.49 6.76 -13.41
CA HIS A 143 -10.33 5.32 -13.59
C HIS A 143 -9.65 4.68 -12.37
N PRO A 144 -9.99 3.42 -12.06
CA PRO A 144 -9.28 2.67 -11.04
C PRO A 144 -7.78 2.59 -11.35
N VAL A 145 -6.97 2.62 -10.29
CA VAL A 145 -5.51 2.55 -10.39
C VAL A 145 -5.00 1.43 -9.51
N VAL A 146 -4.09 0.62 -10.04
CA VAL A 146 -3.45 -0.49 -9.32
C VAL A 146 -1.99 -0.15 -9.05
N ARG A 147 -1.49 -0.57 -7.88
CA ARG A 147 -0.05 -0.60 -7.60
C ARG A 147 0.35 -1.84 -6.83
N THR A 148 1.38 -2.52 -7.29
CA THR A 148 2.00 -3.63 -6.57
C THR A 148 3.42 -3.24 -6.13
N ASN A 149 4.40 -4.12 -6.30
CA ASN A 149 5.78 -3.94 -5.88
C ASN A 149 6.72 -3.69 -7.07
N HIS A 150 6.26 -2.93 -8.06
CA HIS A 150 7.09 -2.40 -9.13
C HIS A 150 6.63 -0.99 -9.49
N PHE A 151 7.47 -0.27 -10.23
CA PHE A 151 7.13 1.06 -10.75
C PHE A 151 6.46 0.93 -12.11
N VAL A 152 5.39 1.70 -12.32
CA VAL A 152 4.66 1.79 -13.59
C VAL A 152 5.15 2.99 -14.39
N ASN A 153 5.37 4.12 -13.71
CA ASN A 153 5.71 5.41 -14.34
C ASN A 153 7.16 5.82 -14.11
N LEU A 154 7.74 5.45 -12.97
CA LEU A 154 9.12 5.77 -12.66
C LEU A 154 10.06 4.85 -13.43
N ASN A 155 10.66 5.40 -14.50
CA ASN A 155 11.69 4.71 -15.25
C ASN A 155 13.02 4.71 -14.47
N ALA A 156 13.13 3.77 -13.53
CA ALA A 156 14.35 3.52 -12.79
C ALA A 156 14.86 2.12 -13.14
N ASP A 157 16.13 2.05 -13.54
CA ASP A 157 16.84 0.78 -13.60
C ASP A 157 16.97 0.24 -12.16
N ILE A 158 16.21 -0.81 -11.86
CA ILE A 158 16.30 -1.57 -10.61
C ILE A 158 17.13 -2.81 -10.90
N HIS A 159 18.45 -2.64 -10.90
CA HIS A 159 19.39 -3.75 -10.90
C HIS A 159 19.70 -4.11 -9.45
N VAL A 160 19.51 -5.38 -9.10
CA VAL A 160 19.97 -5.95 -7.82
C VAL A 160 21.36 -6.59 -8.00
N LEU A 161 22.04 -6.88 -6.90
CA LEU A 161 23.27 -7.67 -6.91
C LEU A 161 23.02 -9.03 -7.58
N ASN A 162 23.96 -9.49 -8.41
CA ASN A 162 23.84 -10.72 -9.21
C ASN A 162 23.40 -11.95 -8.41
N GLU A 163 23.82 -12.07 -7.15
CA GLU A 163 23.50 -13.20 -6.26
C GLU A 163 22.01 -13.27 -5.88
N LEU A 164 21.26 -12.19 -6.07
CA LEU A 164 19.82 -12.10 -5.78
C LEU A 164 18.96 -12.08 -7.04
N GLN A 165 19.55 -12.24 -8.23
CA GLN A 165 18.86 -12.02 -9.51
C GLN A 165 17.63 -12.92 -9.67
N ASP A 166 17.76 -14.24 -9.43
CA ASP A 166 16.62 -15.18 -9.59
C ASP A 166 15.46 -14.85 -8.64
N THR A 167 15.79 -14.46 -7.41
CA THR A 167 14.80 -14.07 -6.39
C THR A 167 14.11 -12.76 -6.81
N PHE A 168 14.88 -11.82 -7.33
CA PHE A 168 14.36 -10.55 -7.83
C PHE A 168 13.48 -10.74 -9.06
N ASP A 169 13.89 -11.57 -10.02
CA ASP A 169 13.12 -11.87 -11.21
C ASP A 169 11.79 -12.54 -10.86
N TRP A 170 11.80 -13.50 -9.92
CA TRP A 170 10.58 -14.08 -9.38
C TRP A 170 9.68 -13.01 -8.73
N TYR A 171 10.26 -12.12 -7.92
CA TYR A 171 9.53 -11.04 -7.26
C TYR A 171 8.89 -10.07 -8.26
N GLN A 172 9.61 -9.70 -9.33
CA GLN A 172 9.11 -8.83 -10.38
C GLN A 172 7.97 -9.50 -11.17
N ARG A 173 8.10 -10.78 -11.52
CA ARG A 173 7.03 -11.55 -12.17
C ARG A 173 5.77 -11.58 -11.30
N ASN A 174 5.92 -11.97 -10.04
CA ASN A 174 4.80 -12.02 -9.08
C ASN A 174 4.10 -10.66 -8.93
N SER A 175 4.88 -9.59 -8.78
CA SER A 175 4.38 -8.21 -8.73
C SER A 175 3.58 -7.82 -9.98
N ARG A 176 4.05 -8.19 -11.18
CA ARG A 176 3.39 -7.89 -12.46
C ARG A 176 2.15 -8.73 -12.70
N ASP A 177 2.16 -10.00 -12.30
CA ASP A 177 1.01 -10.89 -12.45
C ASP A 177 -0.15 -10.44 -11.55
N ARG A 178 0.14 -10.12 -10.28
CA ARG A 178 -0.87 -9.53 -9.37
C ARG A 178 -1.40 -8.20 -9.88
N TYR A 179 -0.54 -7.38 -10.49
CA TYR A 179 -0.95 -6.10 -11.08
C TYR A 179 -1.96 -6.31 -12.21
N ARG A 180 -1.63 -7.14 -13.20
CA ARG A 180 -2.52 -7.44 -14.33
C ARG A 180 -3.83 -8.05 -13.87
N ARG A 181 -3.78 -9.03 -12.98
CA ARG A 181 -4.98 -9.68 -12.44
C ARG A 181 -5.89 -8.69 -11.72
N THR A 182 -5.31 -7.77 -10.96
CA THR A 182 -6.10 -6.72 -10.28
C THR A 182 -6.69 -5.73 -11.27
N GLU A 183 -5.96 -5.33 -12.32
CA GLU A 183 -6.50 -4.47 -13.38
C GLU A 183 -7.66 -5.13 -14.13
N GLU A 184 -7.53 -6.43 -14.45
CA GLU A 184 -8.59 -7.21 -15.08
C GLU A 184 -9.87 -7.23 -14.22
N LEU A 185 -9.72 -7.54 -12.92
CA LEU A 185 -10.84 -7.57 -11.97
C LEU A 185 -11.46 -6.18 -11.72
N LEU A 186 -10.68 -5.11 -11.87
CA LEU A 186 -11.19 -3.73 -11.74
C LEU A 186 -11.85 -3.19 -13.02
N GLY A 187 -11.63 -3.84 -14.17
CA GLY A 187 -12.27 -3.48 -15.44
C GLY A 187 -13.77 -3.82 -15.50
N GLU A 188 -14.27 -4.54 -14.50
CA GLU A 188 -15.64 -5.04 -14.41
C GLU A 188 -16.40 -4.28 -13.29
N GLU A 189 -17.40 -3.48 -13.65
CA GLU A 189 -18.50 -3.01 -12.77
C GLU A 189 -18.32 -1.80 -11.82
N VAL A 190 -19.42 -1.50 -11.12
CA VAL A 190 -19.55 -0.62 -9.95
C VAL A 190 -19.02 -1.35 -8.73
N PHE A 191 -18.08 -0.76 -8.00
CA PHE A 191 -17.49 -1.37 -6.83
C PHE A 191 -18.20 -0.96 -5.54
N ASP A 192 -18.53 -1.95 -4.73
CA ASP A 192 -18.82 -1.78 -3.31
C ASP A 192 -17.78 -2.53 -2.46
N VAL A 193 -17.90 -2.40 -1.14
CA VAL A 193 -17.01 -3.08 -0.20
C VAL A 193 -17.02 -4.61 -0.41
N SER A 194 -18.16 -5.22 -0.72
CA SER A 194 -18.25 -6.67 -0.92
C SER A 194 -17.49 -7.10 -2.18
N SER A 195 -17.63 -6.37 -3.27
CA SER A 195 -16.87 -6.64 -4.51
C SER A 195 -15.37 -6.51 -4.30
N ILE A 196 -14.91 -5.51 -3.54
CA ILE A 196 -13.50 -5.36 -3.19
C ILE A 196 -13.02 -6.52 -2.29
N GLN A 197 -13.84 -6.97 -1.32
CA GLN A 197 -13.51 -8.13 -0.49
C GLN A 197 -13.33 -9.41 -1.31
N MET A 198 -14.18 -9.62 -2.34
CA MET A 198 -14.04 -10.74 -3.27
C MET A 198 -12.76 -10.63 -4.10
N LEU A 199 -12.48 -9.45 -4.66
CA LEU A 199 -11.24 -9.19 -5.41
C LEU A 199 -10.00 -9.48 -4.55
N LEU A 200 -9.97 -9.00 -3.30
CA LEU A 200 -8.84 -9.22 -2.40
C LEU A 200 -8.70 -10.69 -1.96
N SER A 201 -9.74 -11.50 -2.17
CA SER A 201 -9.77 -12.94 -1.90
C SER A 201 -9.43 -13.79 -3.13
N ASP A 202 -9.08 -13.18 -4.27
CA ASP A 202 -8.81 -13.88 -5.52
C ASP A 202 -7.60 -14.83 -5.42
N HIS A 203 -7.81 -16.07 -5.88
CA HIS A 203 -6.83 -17.17 -5.87
C HIS A 203 -6.39 -17.57 -7.27
N GLU A 204 -6.76 -16.82 -8.30
CA GLU A 204 -6.45 -17.19 -9.69
C GLU A 204 -5.01 -16.81 -10.09
N GLY A 205 -4.44 -17.63 -10.98
CA GLY A 205 -3.09 -17.47 -11.51
C GLY A 205 -1.97 -18.05 -10.65
N ASP A 206 -0.74 -17.99 -11.16
CA ASP A 206 0.46 -18.52 -10.49
C ASP A 206 0.86 -17.69 -9.25
N HIS A 207 0.48 -16.41 -9.25
CA HIS A 207 0.79 -15.44 -8.21
C HIS A 207 -0.51 -14.72 -7.79
N PRO A 208 -1.39 -15.39 -7.03
CA PRO A 208 -2.70 -14.86 -6.69
C PRO A 208 -2.62 -13.62 -5.79
N ILE A 209 -3.67 -12.78 -5.81
CA ILE A 209 -3.80 -11.62 -4.93
C ILE A 209 -3.86 -12.05 -3.46
N CYS A 210 -4.62 -13.11 -3.16
CA CYS A 210 -4.67 -13.76 -1.87
C CYS A 210 -3.72 -14.97 -1.87
N SER A 211 -2.49 -14.81 -1.39
CA SER A 211 -1.50 -15.89 -1.37
C SER A 211 -1.58 -16.73 -0.09
N HIS A 212 -1.62 -18.06 -0.25
CA HIS A 212 -1.67 -19.05 0.84
C HIS A 212 -0.48 -20.02 0.84
N SER A 213 0.23 -20.13 -0.28
CA SER A 213 1.25 -21.14 -0.51
C SER A 213 2.63 -20.53 -0.66
N GLY A 214 3.65 -21.33 -0.36
CA GLY A 214 5.05 -20.91 -0.45
C GLY A 214 5.47 -20.00 0.70
N ASN A 215 6.56 -19.27 0.46
CA ASN A 215 7.23 -18.50 1.51
C ASN A 215 6.55 -17.15 1.80
N LEU A 216 5.68 -16.67 0.91
CA LEU A 216 5.04 -15.36 0.98
C LEU A 216 3.52 -15.52 1.06
N VAL A 217 2.93 -15.06 2.16
CA VAL A 217 1.53 -15.34 2.52
C VAL A 217 0.80 -14.04 2.83
N THR A 218 -0.45 -13.91 2.40
CA THR A 218 -1.29 -12.75 2.72
C THR A 218 -1.61 -12.73 4.21
N ARG A 219 -1.17 -11.67 4.88
CA ARG A 219 -1.30 -11.49 6.35
C ARG A 219 -2.35 -10.50 6.74
N SER A 220 -2.73 -9.61 5.84
CA SER A 220 -3.88 -8.75 6.06
C SER A 220 -4.41 -8.21 4.76
N ALA A 221 -5.64 -7.71 4.85
CA ALA A 221 -6.27 -6.89 3.84
C ALA A 221 -6.98 -5.71 4.50
N ALA A 222 -6.99 -4.57 3.82
CA ALA A 222 -7.62 -3.35 4.30
C ALA A 222 -8.37 -2.66 3.15
N ILE A 223 -9.56 -2.14 3.44
CA ILE A 223 -10.37 -1.31 2.55
C ILE A 223 -10.70 -0.05 3.33
N TYR A 224 -10.39 1.10 2.75
CA TYR A 224 -10.67 2.43 3.28
C TYR A 224 -11.83 3.01 2.48
N ASP A 225 -12.99 3.14 3.12
CA ASP A 225 -14.17 3.78 2.57
C ASP A 225 -14.09 5.29 2.83
N LEU A 226 -13.88 6.06 1.77
CA LEU A 226 -13.66 7.50 1.84
C LEU A 226 -14.94 8.28 2.17
N GLU A 227 -16.11 7.73 1.81
CA GLU A 227 -17.40 8.36 2.04
C GLU A 227 -17.86 8.16 3.49
N ARG A 228 -17.68 6.94 4.01
CA ARG A 228 -18.10 6.57 5.37
C ARG A 228 -17.03 6.80 6.43
N LEU A 229 -15.79 7.10 6.02
CA LEU A 229 -14.62 7.22 6.88
C LEU A 229 -14.37 5.94 7.68
N GLU A 230 -14.49 4.80 7.00
CA GLU A 230 -14.36 3.47 7.59
C GLU A 230 -13.11 2.73 7.11
N LEU A 231 -12.57 1.88 7.98
CA LEU A 231 -11.60 0.85 7.66
C LEU A 231 -12.26 -0.51 7.82
N HIS A 232 -12.42 -1.25 6.72
CA HIS A 232 -12.70 -2.68 6.73
C HIS A 232 -11.38 -3.44 6.71
N TYR A 233 -11.07 -4.17 7.78
CA TYR A 233 -9.80 -4.84 7.97
C TYR A 233 -9.98 -6.34 8.21
N HIS A 234 -9.14 -7.14 7.56
CA HIS A 234 -9.01 -8.55 7.81
C HIS A 234 -7.59 -8.88 8.29
N SER A 235 -7.48 -9.59 9.42
CA SER A 235 -6.22 -10.16 9.88
C SER A 235 -6.10 -11.61 9.41
N GLY A 236 -5.05 -11.89 8.64
CA GLY A 236 -4.88 -13.11 7.86
C GLY A 236 -5.44 -13.01 6.44
N SER A 237 -5.53 -14.14 5.76
CA SER A 237 -6.04 -14.21 4.38
C SER A 237 -7.52 -13.78 4.29
N PRO A 238 -7.86 -12.77 3.46
CA PRO A 238 -9.21 -12.20 3.36
C PRO A 238 -10.31 -13.19 2.97
N CYS A 239 -9.97 -14.27 2.26
CA CYS A 239 -10.92 -15.31 1.84
C CYS A 239 -11.60 -16.07 3.00
N ASN A 240 -11.14 -15.86 4.24
CA ASN A 240 -11.78 -16.42 5.44
C ASN A 240 -13.00 -15.60 5.92
N ASN A 241 -13.29 -14.46 5.30
CA ASN A 241 -14.49 -13.63 5.49
C ASN A 241 -14.74 -13.16 6.94
N LYS A 242 -13.70 -12.92 7.73
CA LYS A 242 -13.79 -12.39 9.11
C LYS A 242 -13.39 -10.92 9.20
N TRP A 243 -13.98 -10.10 8.34
CA TRP A 243 -13.71 -8.66 8.28
C TRP A 243 -14.23 -7.94 9.52
N LYS A 244 -13.47 -6.95 9.98
CA LYS A 244 -13.86 -6.01 11.05
C LYS A 244 -13.94 -4.62 10.47
N THR A 245 -14.95 -3.85 10.88
CA THR A 245 -15.08 -2.44 10.49
C THR A 245 -14.72 -1.55 11.67
N PHE A 246 -13.94 -0.51 11.39
CA PHE A 246 -13.57 0.55 12.33
C PHE A 246 -14.01 1.87 11.70
N THR A 247 -14.68 2.73 12.46
CA THR A 247 -15.25 3.98 11.95
C THR A 247 -14.59 5.16 12.65
N LEU A 248 -14.20 6.18 11.88
CA LEU A 248 -13.76 7.45 12.44
C LEU A 248 -14.98 8.31 12.82
N SER A 249 -15.01 8.72 14.10
CA SER A 249 -15.97 9.66 14.67
C SER A 249 -15.44 11.10 14.68
#